data_AF-A0A526XMI7-F1
#
_entry.id   AF-A0A526XMI7-F1
#
_cell.length_a   1.000
_cell.length_b   1.000
_cell.length_c   1.000
_cell.angle_alpha   90.00
_cell.angle_beta   90.00
_cell.angle_gamma   90.00
#
_symmetry.space_group_name_H-M   'P 1'
#
loop_
_entity.id
_entity.type
_entity.pdbx_description
1 polymer ?
#
loop_
_entity_poly.entity_id
_entity_poly.type
_entity_poly.pdbx_seq_one_letter_code
_entity_poly.pdbx_strand_id
1 'polypeptide(L)' 'YWRMPEKTAAEFTKDGYFISGDLGKIDEEGYLHIVGRDKDLVISGGYNIYPKEVEGEIDQLDGVAESAV' A
#
# COMPACT_ATOMS: atom_id res chain seq x y z
N TYR A 1 16.44 -11.06 -4.81
CA TYR A 1 17.20 -10.13 -5.68
C TYR A 1 18.47 -10.79 -6.21
N TRP A 2 18.86 -10.53 -7.46
CA TRP A 2 20.05 -11.14 -8.07
C TRP A 2 21.34 -10.64 -7.41
N ARG A 3 22.15 -11.56 -6.87
CA ARG A 3 23.43 -11.26 -6.18
C ARG A 3 23.33 -10.25 -5.03
N MET A 4 22.15 -10.11 -4.42
CA MET A 4 21.92 -9.22 -3.27
C MET A 4 21.26 -10.03 -2.13
N PRO A 5 22.04 -10.85 -1.40
CA PRO A 5 21.50 -11.73 -0.35
C PRO A 5 20.88 -10.93 0.80
N GLU A 6 21.52 -9.83 1.22
CA GLU A 6 21.01 -8.98 2.31
C GLU A 6 19.67 -8.36 1.96
N LYS A 7 19.56 -7.77 0.77
CA LYS A 7 18.29 -7.21 0.28
C LYS A 7 17.22 -8.30 0.16
N THR A 8 17.60 -9.52 -0.23
CA THR A 8 16.64 -10.63 -0.31
C THR A 8 16.15 -11.04 1.07
N ALA A 9 17.05 -11.13 2.05
CA ALA A 9 16.68 -11.47 3.42
C ALA A 9 15.80 -10.39 4.08
N ALA A 10 16.02 -9.12 3.75
CA ALA A 10 15.24 -8.00 4.28
C ALA A 10 13.76 -8.01 3.85
N GLU A 11 13.41 -8.67 2.75
CA GLU A 11 12.01 -8.78 2.29
C GLU A 11 11.25 -9.94 2.96
N PHE A 12 11.86 -10.63 3.94
CA PHE A 12 11.19 -11.70 4.67
C PHE A 12 11.15 -11.41 6.17
N THR A 13 10.05 -11.79 6.80
CA THR A 13 9.90 -11.79 8.25
C THR A 13 10.77 -12.89 8.87
N LYS A 14 11.00 -12.81 10.18
CA LYS A 14 11.84 -13.79 10.92
C LYS A 14 11.30 -15.22 10.85
N ASP A 15 9.99 -15.37 10.66
CA ASP A 15 9.26 -16.63 10.52
C ASP A 15 9.04 -17.04 9.04
N GLY A 16 9.63 -16.31 8.09
CA GLY A 16 9.76 -16.75 6.69
C GLY A 16 8.66 -16.28 5.75
N TYR A 17 7.76 -15.38 6.16
CA TYR A 17 6.78 -14.77 5.27
C TYR A 17 7.39 -13.64 4.45
N PHE A 18 6.96 -13.52 3.20
CA PHE A 18 7.37 -12.42 2.32
C PHE A 18 6.63 -11.13 2.69
N ILE A 19 7.37 -10.03 2.78
CA ILE A 19 6.85 -8.70 3.03
C ILE A 19 6.47 -8.10 1.67
N SER A 20 5.18 -8.17 1.31
CA SER A 20 4.73 -7.71 -0.01
C SER A 20 4.90 -6.21 -0.21
N GLY A 21 4.89 -5.43 0.88
CA GLY A 21 4.84 -3.97 0.88
C GLY A 21 3.43 -3.42 0.58
N ASP A 22 2.42 -4.27 0.59
CA ASP A 22 1.02 -3.87 0.47
C ASP A 22 0.41 -3.74 1.87
N LEU A 23 -0.31 -2.64 2.09
CA LEU A 23 -1.05 -2.39 3.31
C LEU A 23 -2.45 -2.95 3.16
N GLY A 24 -2.89 -3.68 4.18
CA GLY A 24 -4.19 -4.34 4.21
C GLY A 24 -4.99 -3.99 5.45
N LYS A 25 -6.32 -3.96 5.30
CA LYS A 25 -7.29 -3.84 6.39
C LYS A 25 -8.19 -5.06 6.37
N ILE A 26 -8.35 -5.70 7.53
CA ILE A 26 -9.32 -6.78 7.70
C ILE A 26 -10.62 -6.17 8.20
N ASP A 27 -11.74 -6.51 7.55
CA ASP A 27 -13.07 -6.06 7.98
C ASP A 27 -13.69 -6.97 9.05
N GLU A 28 -14.91 -6.65 9.49
CA GLU A 28 -15.63 -7.38 10.53
C GLU A 28 -16.02 -8.81 10.12
N GLU A 29 -16.10 -9.08 8.82
CA GLU A 29 -16.41 -10.39 8.24
C GLU A 29 -15.14 -11.23 8.01
N GLY A 30 -13.96 -10.65 8.23
CA GLY A 30 -12.68 -11.31 8.11
C GLY A 30 -12.05 -11.23 6.71
N TYR A 31 -12.58 -10.40 5.81
CA TYR A 31 -12.01 -10.20 4.47
C TYR A 31 -10.86 -9.19 4.51
N LEU A 32 -9.81 -9.48 3.74
CA LEU A 32 -8.66 -8.61 3.54
C LEU A 32 -8.91 -7.65 2.38
N HIS A 33 -8.86 -6.35 2.66
CA HIS A 33 -8.92 -5.27 1.68
C HIS A 33 -7.53 -4.63 1.53
N ILE A 34 -7.05 -4.50 0.30
CA ILE A 34 -5.79 -3.80 0.02
C ILE A 34 -6.07 -2.30 -0.03
N VAL A 35 -5.36 -1.52 0.78
CA VAL A 35 -5.60 -0.08 0.95
C VAL A 35 -4.48 0.81 0.40
N GLY A 36 -3.33 0.23 0.05
CA GLY A 36 -2.24 0.98 -0.57
C GLY A 36 -0.90 0.28 -0.39
N ARG A 37 0.18 1.00 -0.64
CA ARG A 37 1.55 0.53 -0.43
C ARG A 37 2.22 1.26 0.72
N ASP A 38 3.09 0.55 1.44
CA ASP A 38 3.87 1.10 2.55
C ASP A 38 4.76 2.27 2.12
N LYS A 39 5.31 2.21 0.91
CA LYS A 39 6.18 3.24 0.32
C LYS A 39 5.44 4.45 -0.23
N ASP A 40 4.15 4.32 -0.48
CA ASP A 40 3.32 5.39 -1.04
C ASP A 40 2.52 6.12 0.06
N LEU A 41 2.63 5.68 1.32
CA LEU A 41 1.92 6.29 2.45
C LEU A 41 2.40 7.72 2.71
N VAL A 42 1.47 8.68 2.67
CA VAL A 42 1.72 10.07 3.04
C VAL A 42 1.24 10.31 4.47
N ILE A 43 2.09 10.89 5.32
CA ILE A 43 1.73 11.25 6.70
C ILE A 43 1.64 12.77 6.82
N SER A 44 0.45 13.28 7.16
CA SER A 44 0.22 14.71 7.34
C SER A 44 -0.69 14.98 8.54
N GLY A 45 -0.31 15.90 9.41
CA GLY A 45 -1.09 16.26 10.60
C GLY A 45 -1.32 15.10 11.59
N GLY A 46 -0.51 14.04 11.53
CA GLY A 46 -0.69 12.82 12.32
C GLY A 46 -1.63 11.78 11.70
N TYR A 47 -2.11 12.01 10.48
CA TYR A 47 -2.98 11.09 9.73
C TYR A 47 -2.21 10.36 8.64
N ASN A 48 -2.58 9.09 8.46
CA ASN A 48 -2.15 8.25 7.34
C ASN A 48 -3.07 8.51 6.15
N ILE A 49 -2.50 8.99 5.05
CA ILE A 49 -3.21 9.28 3.81
C ILE A 49 -2.71 8.27 2.77
N TYR A 50 -3.63 7.50 2.22
CA TYR A 50 -3.36 6.49 1.20
C TYR A 50 -3.66 7.10 -0.18
N PRO A 51 -2.65 7.43 -1.02
CA PRO A 51 -2.89 8.10 -2.29
C PRO A 51 -3.91 7.37 -3.16
N LYS A 52 -3.91 6.03 -3.13
CA LYS A 52 -4.86 5.25 -3.93
C LYS A 52 -6.33 5.47 -3.56
N GLU A 53 -6.63 5.73 -2.29
CA GLU A 53 -7.98 6.09 -1.84
C GLU A 53 -8.37 7.47 -2.39
N VAL A 54 -7.45 8.43 -2.33
CA VAL A 54 -7.66 9.79 -2.85
C VAL A 54 -7.84 9.78 -4.37
N GLU A 55 -6.99 9.05 -5.09
CA GLU A 55 -7.10 8.85 -6.54
C GLU A 55 -8.44 8.22 -6.92
N GLY A 56 -8.89 7.21 -6.17
CA GLY A 56 -10.18 6.56 -6.41
C GLY A 56 -11.38 7.50 -6.30
N GLU A 57 -11.31 8.51 -5.44
CA GLU A 57 -12.33 9.56 -5.34
C GLU A 57 -12.21 10.61 -6.46
N ILE A 58 -10.97 10.98 -6.86
CA ILE A 58 -10.73 11.94 -7.95
C ILE A 58 -11.14 11.35 -9.31
N ASP A 59 -10.86 10.06 -9.53
CA ASP A 59 -11.20 9.34 -10.76
C ASP A 59 -12.72 9.26 -11.00
N GLN A 60 -13.54 9.48 -9.97
CA GLN A 60 -15.00 9.53 -10.09
C GLN A 60 -15.54 10.89 -10.58
N LEU A 61 -14.68 11.92 -10.68
CA LEU A 61 -15.10 13.26 -11.09
C LEU A 61 -15.26 13.37 -12.61
N ASP A 62 -16.35 14.01 -13.04
CA ASP A 62 -16.62 14.26 -14.47
C ASP A 62 -15.46 15.03 -15.12
N GLY A 63 -14.93 14.47 -16.22
CA GLY A 63 -13.82 15.04 -16.98
C GLY A 63 -12.43 14.62 -16.52
N VAL A 64 -12.31 13.84 -15.44
CA VAL A 64 -11.06 13.18 -15.07
C VAL A 64 -10.97 11.83 -15.77
N ALA A 65 -9.90 11.61 -16.52
CA ALA A 65 -9.62 10.31 -17.15
C ALA A 65 -8.83 9.38 -16.21
N GLU A 66 -7.87 9.94 -15.46
CA GLU A 66 -7.03 9.26 -14.47
C GLU A 66 -6.36 10.32 -13.57
N SER A 67 -6.03 9.96 -12.35
CA SER A 67 -5.29 10.78 -11.38
C SER A 67 -4.06 10.07 -10.80
N ALA A 68 -3.11 10.86 -10.31
CA ALA A 68 -1.93 10.40 -9.58
C ALA A 68 -1.56 11.43 -8.50
N VAL A 69 -1.49 11.01 -7.24
CA VAL A 69 -1.27 11.88 -6.06
C VAL A 69 0.06 11.57 -5.37
#